data_AF-A0A966DD18-F1
#
_entry.id   AF-A0A966DD18-F1
#
_cell.length_a   1.000
_cell.length_b   1.000
_cell.length_c   1.000
_cell.angle_alpha   90.00
_cell.angle_beta   90.00
_cell.angle_gamma   90.00
#
_symmetry.space_group_name_H-M   'P 1'
#
loop_
_entity.id
_entity.type
_entity.pdbx_description
1 polymer ?
#
loop_
_entity_poly.entity_id
_entity_poly.type
_entity_poly.pdbx_seq_one_letter_code
_entity_poly.pdbx_strand_id
1 'polypeptide(L)'
;MAGSYPYAEVYIMQCDDLTLKARIRAMKERQPEMNVIENDMDGNQYNVDHEDEWFEYFFIRTQQGGLFHVCVHKRPNNPAHLLLVDYGETSKIYDLKCVNSDEMSKKESKAAKRLFEKEILSQLGLKWKYEDIWQIIFGK
;
A
#
# COMPACT_ATOMS: atom_id res chain seq x y z
N MET A 1 -6.28 17.79 9.22
CA MET A 1 -6.28 16.93 8.03
C MET A 1 -5.10 15.98 8.17
N ALA A 2 -5.22 14.99 9.05
CA ALA A 2 -4.22 13.95 9.23
C ALA A 2 -4.67 12.74 8.39
N GLY A 3 -3.79 12.18 7.56
CA GLY A 3 -4.06 10.96 6.79
C GLY A 3 -4.68 11.14 5.40
N SER A 4 -4.81 12.35 4.86
CA SER A 4 -5.16 12.50 3.44
C SER A 4 -3.95 12.11 2.59
N TYR A 5 -4.06 11.04 1.79
CA TYR A 5 -3.04 10.63 0.82
C TYR A 5 -3.43 11.10 -0.59
N PRO A 6 -3.54 12.41 -0.90
CA PRO A 6 -4.15 12.93 -2.13
C PRO A 6 -3.46 12.47 -3.43
N TYR A 7 -2.27 11.88 -3.34
CA TYR A 7 -1.50 11.37 -4.47
C TYR A 7 -1.48 9.84 -4.55
N ALA A 8 -2.04 9.13 -3.56
CA ALA A 8 -2.01 7.68 -3.55
C ALA A 8 -2.84 7.08 -4.69
N GLU A 9 -2.34 5.97 -5.21
CA GLU A 9 -3.10 5.13 -6.14
C GLU A 9 -4.05 4.25 -5.36
N VAL A 10 -5.33 4.22 -5.73
CA VAL A 10 -6.31 3.41 -5.03
C VAL A 10 -6.69 2.19 -5.86
N TYR A 11 -6.49 1.02 -5.26
CA TYR A 11 -6.91 -0.26 -5.78
C TYR A 11 -8.09 -0.76 -4.95
N ILE A 12 -9.24 -0.88 -5.61
CA ILE A 12 -10.48 -1.34 -4.99
C ILE A 12 -10.56 -2.85 -5.15
N MET A 13 -10.47 -3.55 -4.01
CA MET A 13 -10.39 -4.99 -3.90
C MET A 13 -11.79 -5.58 -3.73
N GLN A 14 -12.13 -6.62 -4.50
CA GLN A 14 -13.45 -7.29 -4.40
C GLN A 14 -13.52 -8.24 -3.21
N CYS A 15 -13.23 -7.73 -2.01
CA CYS A 15 -13.33 -8.41 -0.72
C CYS A 15 -13.49 -7.38 0.40
N ASP A 16 -13.72 -7.83 1.63
CA ASP A 16 -13.63 -6.99 2.82
C ASP A 16 -12.17 -6.75 3.25
N ASP A 17 -11.99 -5.83 4.19
CA ASP A 17 -10.69 -5.40 4.70
C ASP A 17 -9.98 -6.53 5.45
N LEU A 18 -10.73 -7.34 6.22
CA LEU A 18 -10.18 -8.47 6.96
C LEU A 18 -9.54 -9.50 6.02
N THR A 19 -10.23 -9.83 4.93
CA THR A 19 -9.75 -10.74 3.89
C THR A 19 -8.52 -10.16 3.20
N LEU A 20 -8.54 -8.88 2.84
CA LEU A 20 -7.39 -8.21 2.22
C LEU A 20 -6.15 -8.27 3.13
N LYS A 21 -6.32 -7.92 4.41
CA LYS A 21 -5.23 -7.98 5.41
C LYS A 21 -4.71 -9.40 5.60
N ALA A 22 -5.60 -10.38 5.70
CA ALA A 22 -5.20 -11.78 5.78
C ALA A 22 -4.40 -12.22 4.55
N ARG A 23 -4.76 -11.74 3.35
CA ARG A 23 -4.00 -12.03 2.12
C ARG A 23 -2.62 -11.36 2.10
N ILE A 24 -2.51 -10.11 2.56
CA ILE A 24 -1.22 -9.40 2.69
C ILE A 24 -0.31 -10.14 3.68
N ARG A 25 -0.83 -10.55 4.85
CA ARG A 25 -0.06 -11.31 5.84
C ARG A 25 0.32 -12.70 5.32
N ALA A 26 -0.59 -13.41 4.68
CA ALA A 26 -0.29 -14.71 4.08
C ALA A 26 0.68 -14.63 2.89
N MET A 27 0.89 -13.46 2.29
CA MET A 27 1.92 -13.24 1.27
C MET A 27 3.31 -13.29 1.89
N LYS A 28 3.50 -12.72 3.10
CA LYS A 28 4.74 -12.81 3.88
C LYS A 28 5.16 -14.25 4.15
N GLU A 29 4.20 -15.09 4.52
CA GLU A 29 4.45 -16.52 4.82
C GLU A 29 4.86 -17.31 3.57
N ARG A 30 4.32 -16.94 2.40
CA ARG A 30 4.59 -17.61 1.12
C ARG A 30 5.87 -17.13 0.44
N GLN A 31 6.30 -15.91 0.74
CA GLN A 31 7.52 -15.30 0.19
C GLN A 31 8.33 -14.70 1.32
N PRO A 32 9.15 -15.51 2.02
CA PRO A 32 9.95 -15.03 3.15
C PRO A 32 10.92 -13.91 2.76
N GLU A 33 11.35 -13.85 1.49
CA GLU A 33 12.16 -12.75 0.97
C GLU A 33 11.40 -11.42 0.83
N MET A 34 10.07 -11.44 0.84
CA MET A 34 9.25 -10.24 0.99
C MET A 34 9.18 -9.85 2.46
N ASN A 35 9.97 -8.84 2.84
CA ASN A 35 9.90 -8.30 4.18
C ASN A 35 8.67 -7.39 4.29
N VAL A 36 7.58 -7.94 4.84
CA VAL A 36 6.42 -7.15 5.26
C VAL A 36 6.70 -6.64 6.68
N ILE A 37 7.00 -5.35 6.76
CA ILE A 37 7.30 -4.64 8.00
C ILE A 37 6.04 -3.88 8.43
N GLU A 38 5.54 -4.20 9.63
CA GLU A 38 4.44 -3.52 10.32
C GLU A 38 5.00 -2.56 11.39
N ASN A 39 6.06 -1.81 11.07
CA ASN A 39 6.74 -0.88 11.99
C ASN A 39 6.53 0.56 11.53
N ASP A 40 6.64 1.53 12.45
CA ASP A 40 6.65 2.95 12.11
C ASP A 40 7.95 3.36 11.36
N MET A 41 8.00 4.63 10.93
CA MET A 41 9.16 5.21 10.24
C MET A 41 10.45 5.23 11.08
N ASP A 42 10.37 4.99 12.39
CA ASP A 42 11.51 5.02 13.32
C ASP A 42 11.97 3.60 13.74
N GLY A 43 11.40 2.56 13.13
CA GLY A 43 11.80 1.17 13.38
C GLY A 43 11.24 0.60 14.68
N ASN A 44 10.33 1.30 15.35
CA ASN A 44 9.59 0.76 16.49
C ASN A 44 8.53 -0.21 15.97
N GLN A 45 8.28 -1.29 16.71
CA GLN A 45 7.07 -2.08 16.50
C GLN A 45 5.88 -1.14 16.61
N TYR A 46 5.12 -0.99 15.53
CA TYR A 46 3.91 -0.19 15.57
C TYR A 46 2.99 -0.86 16.58
N ASN A 47 2.58 -0.11 17.60
CA ASN A 47 1.50 -0.58 18.43
C ASN A 47 0.26 -0.54 17.53
N VAL A 48 -0.27 -1.69 17.12
CA VAL A 48 -1.51 -1.79 16.34
C VAL A 48 -2.69 -1.09 17.07
N ASP A 49 -2.51 -0.82 18.36
CA ASP A 49 -3.41 -0.06 19.23
C ASP A 49 -3.25 1.48 19.12
N HIS A 50 -2.28 2.01 18.37
CA HIS A 50 -2.25 3.43 18.02
C HIS A 50 -3.19 3.67 16.84
N GLU A 51 -4.42 4.02 17.19
CA GLU A 51 -5.51 4.39 16.29
C GLU A 51 -5.22 5.71 15.58
N ASP A 52 -4.53 5.67 14.44
CA ASP A 52 -5.12 6.35 13.30
C ASP A 52 -6.32 5.48 12.88
N GLU A 53 -7.49 5.82 13.42
CA GLU A 53 -8.74 5.03 13.41
C GLU A 53 -9.16 4.52 12.01
N TRP A 54 -8.57 5.06 10.93
CA TRP A 54 -9.02 4.86 9.56
C TRP A 54 -8.09 4.00 8.70
N PHE A 55 -6.81 3.80 9.03
CA PHE A 55 -5.87 3.09 8.15
C PHE A 55 -4.97 2.09 8.89
N GLU A 56 -4.59 1.02 8.18
CA GLU A 56 -3.55 0.06 8.56
C GLU A 56 -2.42 0.08 7.53
N TYR A 57 -1.18 0.19 7.98
CA TYR A 57 -0.01 0.43 7.15
C TYR A 57 0.82 -0.84 6.95
N PHE A 58 1.35 -1.02 5.74
CA PHE A 58 2.25 -2.11 5.40
C PHE A 58 3.42 -1.58 4.58
N PHE A 59 4.64 -1.94 4.97
CA PHE A 59 5.81 -1.79 4.12
C PHE A 59 6.15 -3.14 3.51
N ILE A 60 6.09 -3.25 2.18
CA ILE A 60 6.32 -4.48 1.45
C ILE A 60 7.59 -4.34 0.63
N ARG A 61 8.63 -5.08 1.03
CA ARG A 61 9.83 -5.23 0.20
C ARG A 61 9.61 -6.30 -0.85
N THR A 62 9.94 -6.02 -2.10
CA THR A 62 9.86 -7.02 -3.17
C THR A 62 11.20 -7.69 -3.45
N GLN A 63 11.17 -8.80 -4.20
CA GLN A 63 12.36 -9.54 -4.60
C GLN A 63 13.36 -8.68 -5.38
N GLN A 64 12.88 -7.68 -6.13
CA GLN A 64 13.72 -6.77 -6.92
C GLN A 64 14.35 -5.66 -6.07
N GLY A 65 14.13 -5.65 -4.75
CA GLY A 65 14.71 -4.68 -3.83
C GLY A 65 13.88 -3.41 -3.63
N GLY A 66 12.75 -3.28 -4.33
CA GLY A 66 11.82 -2.17 -4.14
C GLY A 66 11.11 -2.24 -2.79
N LEU A 67 10.89 -1.11 -2.15
CA LEU A 67 10.12 -0.95 -0.93
C LEU A 67 8.85 -0.17 -1.23
N PHE A 68 7.70 -0.78 -1.01
CA PHE A 68 6.39 -0.15 -1.16
C PHE A 68 5.80 0.18 0.20
N HIS A 69 5.30 1.40 0.36
CA HIS A 69 4.43 1.76 1.48
C HIS A 69 2.99 1.76 1.00
N VAL A 70 2.16 0.92 1.64
CA VAL A 70 0.74 0.78 1.30
C VAL A 70 -0.15 0.86 2.53
N CYS A 71 -1.39 1.28 2.32
CA CYS A 71 -2.38 1.43 3.38
C CYS A 71 -3.65 0.65 3.04
N VAL A 72 -4.25 0.02 4.04
CA VAL A 72 -5.60 -0.55 3.96
C VAL A 72 -6.54 0.31 4.79
N HIS A 73 -7.67 0.71 4.23
CA HIS A 73 -8.68 1.50 4.95
C HIS A 73 -9.47 0.60 5.92
N LYS A 74 -9.45 0.94 7.22
CA LYS A 74 -10.15 0.26 8.33
C LYS A 74 -11.64 0.64 8.35
N ARG A 75 -12.41 0.26 7.32
CA ARG A 75 -13.87 0.32 7.37
C ARG A 75 -14.46 -1.05 7.06
N PRO A 76 -15.52 -1.49 7.76
CA PRO A 76 -16.24 -2.73 7.48
C PRO A 76 -17.13 -2.59 6.22
N ASN A 77 -16.56 -2.10 5.12
CA ASN A 77 -17.23 -1.92 3.84
C ASN A 77 -16.55 -2.79 2.79
N ASN A 78 -17.36 -3.51 2.02
CA ASN A 78 -16.96 -4.11 0.76
C ASN A 78 -17.38 -3.13 -0.35
N PRO A 79 -16.47 -2.70 -1.24
CA PRO A 79 -15.10 -3.22 -1.41
C PRO A 79 -14.04 -2.55 -0.53
N ALA A 80 -13.03 -3.33 -0.14
CA ALA A 80 -11.85 -2.83 0.57
C ALA A 80 -10.94 -2.01 -0.35
N HIS A 81 -10.22 -1.06 0.23
CA HIS A 81 -9.29 -0.19 -0.51
C HIS A 81 -7.86 -0.47 -0.09
N LEU A 82 -6.99 -0.71 -1.08
CA LEU A 82 -5.54 -0.77 -0.93
C LEU A 82 -4.93 0.46 -1.61
N LEU A 83 -4.28 1.31 -0.83
CA LEU A 83 -3.65 2.52 -1.30
C LEU A 83 -2.16 2.28 -1.47
N LEU A 84 -1.63 2.52 -2.67
CA LEU A 84 -0.18 2.64 -2.87
C LEU A 84 0.22 4.09 -2.65
N VAL A 85 1.00 4.32 -1.60
CA VAL A 85 1.41 5.67 -1.16
C VAL A 85 2.80 6.00 -1.67
N ASP A 86 3.80 5.22 -1.26
CA ASP A 86 5.20 5.51 -1.58
C ASP A 86 5.92 4.32 -2.20
N TYR A 87 6.99 4.65 -2.94
CA TYR A 87 7.93 3.69 -3.49
C TYR A 87 9.37 4.18 -3.37
N GLY A 88 10.27 3.26 -3.04
CA GLY A 88 11.71 3.49 -3.05
C GLY A 88 12.46 2.29 -3.63
N GLU A 89 13.52 2.54 -4.41
CA GLU A 89 14.40 1.49 -4.94
C GLU A 89 15.38 0.96 -3.87
N THR A 90 15.46 1.62 -2.71
CA THR A 90 16.36 1.23 -1.63
C THR A 90 15.61 0.52 -0.50
N SER A 91 16.36 -0.31 0.20
CA SER A 91 15.92 -1.02 1.40
C SER A 91 15.60 -0.13 2.61
N LYS A 92 15.74 1.20 2.49
CA LYS A 92 15.61 2.14 3.59
C LYS A 92 14.24 2.83 3.53
N ILE A 93 13.53 2.83 4.65
CA ILE A 93 12.22 3.48 4.78
C ILE A 93 12.33 5.00 4.52
N TYR A 94 13.49 5.61 4.80
CA TYR A 94 13.69 7.07 4.67
C TYR A 94 13.92 7.58 3.24
N ASP A 95 14.00 6.71 2.22
CA ASP A 95 14.23 7.11 0.82
C ASP A 95 13.01 6.77 -0.07
N LEU A 96 11.85 6.69 0.56
CA LEU A 96 10.58 6.52 -0.10
C LEU A 96 10.12 7.83 -0.73
N LYS A 97 9.57 7.74 -1.94
CA LYS A 97 9.01 8.87 -2.67
C LYS A 97 7.51 8.67 -2.88
N CYS A 98 6.74 9.72 -2.67
CA CYS A 98 5.30 9.72 -2.88
C CYS A 98 4.98 9.42 -4.36
N VAL A 99 4.20 8.37 -4.60
CA VAL A 99 3.72 8.04 -5.95
C VAL A 99 2.78 9.17 -6.43
N ASN A 100 2.89 9.56 -7.69
CA ASN A 100 2.18 10.70 -8.30
C ASN A 100 2.42 12.08 -7.66
N SER A 101 3.45 12.23 -6.84
CA SER A 101 3.91 13.54 -6.38
C SER A 101 4.97 14.12 -7.33
N ASP A 102 5.45 15.31 -7.00
CA ASP A 102 6.61 15.95 -7.61
C ASP A 102 7.95 15.31 -7.23
N GLU A 103 7.98 14.43 -6.22
CA GLU A 103 9.17 13.67 -5.81
C GLU A 103 9.56 12.60 -6.84
N MET A 104 8.60 12.17 -7.68
CA MET A 104 8.79 11.20 -8.76
C MET A 104 8.42 11.79 -10.12
N SER A 105 9.22 11.53 -11.13
CA SER A 105 8.79 11.76 -12.51
C SER A 105 7.60 10.86 -12.86
N LYS A 106 6.79 11.29 -13.84
CA LYS A 106 5.67 10.49 -14.37
C LYS A 106 6.12 9.09 -14.85
N LYS A 107 7.34 8.99 -15.37
CA LYS A 107 7.91 7.72 -15.84
C LYS A 107 8.23 6.79 -14.66
N GLU A 108 8.85 7.32 -13.60
CA GLU A 108 9.15 6.56 -12.38
C GLU A 108 7.86 6.11 -11.68
N SER A 109 6.90 7.02 -11.49
CA SER A 109 5.59 6.65 -10.91
C SER A 109 4.91 5.54 -11.71
N LYS A 110 4.91 5.63 -13.04
CA LYS A 110 4.33 4.58 -13.90
C LYS A 110 5.08 3.25 -13.80
N ALA A 111 6.40 3.28 -13.62
CA ALA A 111 7.20 2.07 -13.42
C ALA A 111 6.90 1.42 -12.06
N ALA A 112 6.86 2.21 -10.99
CA ALA A 112 6.53 1.77 -9.64
C ALA A 112 5.14 1.09 -9.58
N LYS A 113 4.11 1.71 -10.19
CA LYS A 113 2.76 1.13 -10.28
C LYS A 113 2.74 -0.23 -10.99
N ARG A 114 3.43 -0.33 -12.13
CA ARG A 114 3.52 -1.61 -12.88
C ARG A 114 4.21 -2.69 -12.07
N LEU A 115 5.25 -2.32 -11.32
CA LEU A 115 5.97 -3.25 -10.46
C LEU A 115 5.06 -3.69 -9.29
N PHE A 116 4.35 -2.75 -8.67
CA PHE A 116 3.37 -3.01 -7.62
C PHE A 116 2.27 -3.98 -8.08
N GLU A 117 1.66 -3.73 -9.24
CA GLU A 117 0.64 -4.59 -9.82
C GLU A 117 1.17 -6.01 -10.10
N LYS A 118 2.39 -6.09 -10.65
CA LYS A 118 3.02 -7.36 -11.01
C LYS A 118 3.46 -8.17 -9.79
N GLU A 119 4.04 -7.54 -8.78
CA GLU A 119 4.71 -8.24 -7.68
C GLU A 119 3.88 -8.33 -6.41
N ILE A 120 2.95 -7.40 -6.18
CA ILE A 120 2.12 -7.39 -4.98
C ILE A 120 0.69 -7.78 -5.33
N LEU A 121 0.00 -7.04 -6.21
CA LEU A 121 -1.41 -7.32 -6.48
C LEU A 121 -1.65 -8.71 -7.08
N SER A 122 -0.76 -9.18 -7.95
CA SER A 122 -0.85 -10.54 -8.53
C SER A 122 -0.77 -11.64 -7.46
N GLN A 123 -0.04 -11.40 -6.36
CA GLN A 123 0.21 -12.38 -5.29
C GLN A 123 -0.92 -12.43 -4.26
N LEU A 124 -1.70 -11.35 -4.14
CA LEU A 124 -2.88 -11.32 -3.29
C LEU A 124 -3.97 -12.29 -3.79
N GLY A 125 -4.01 -12.58 -5.10
CA GLY A 125 -4.98 -13.50 -5.70
C GLY A 125 -6.42 -12.98 -5.61
N LEU A 126 -6.59 -11.66 -5.54
CA LEU A 126 -7.86 -10.97 -5.42
C LEU A 126 -8.16 -10.23 -6.72
N LYS A 127 -9.45 -10.15 -7.09
CA LYS A 127 -9.89 -9.27 -8.16
C LYS A 127 -9.85 -7.82 -7.67
N TRP A 128 -9.39 -6.91 -8.52
CA TRP A 128 -9.28 -5.50 -8.21
C TRP A 128 -9.61 -4.62 -9.42
N LYS A 129 -9.95 -3.37 -9.14
CA LYS A 129 -10.02 -2.29 -10.14
C LYS A 129 -9.24 -1.08 -9.64
N TYR A 130 -8.67 -0.33 -10.56
CA TYR A 130 -8.06 0.96 -10.25
C TYR A 130 -9.13 2.05 -10.15
N GLU A 131 -8.99 2.96 -9.20
CA GLU A 131 -9.82 4.17 -9.09
C GLU A 131 -8.96 5.37 -8.70
N ASP A 132 -9.24 6.51 -9.33
CA ASP A 132 -8.57 7.77 -9.01
C ASP A 132 -9.02 8.23 -7.61
N ILE A 133 -8.07 8.58 -6.74
CA ILE A 133 -8.38 8.99 -5.38
C ILE A 133 -9.31 10.21 -5.32
N TRP A 134 -9.25 11.10 -6.32
CA TRP A 134 -10.15 12.25 -6.40
C TRP A 134 -11.59 11.84 -6.72
N GLN A 135 -11.81 10.73 -7.43
CA GLN A 135 -13.15 10.16 -7.61
C GLN A 135 -13.67 9.57 -6.29
N ILE A 136 -12.80 9.04 -5.43
CA ILE A 136 -13.20 8.54 -4.10
C ILE A 136 -13.48 9.69 -3.13
N ILE A 137 -12.69 10.76 -3.18
CA ILE A 137 -12.82 11.92 -2.29
C ILE A 137 -13.98 12.84 -2.70
N PHE A 138 -14.17 13.06 -4.00
CA PHE A 138 -15.12 14.05 -4.53
C PHE A 138 -16.25 13.46 -5.39
N GLY A 139 -16.17 12.19 -5.77
CA GLY A 139 -17.22 11.51 -6.52
C GLY A 139 -18.41 11.21 -5.61
N LYS A 140 -19.60 11.60 -6.08
CA LYS A 140 -20.91 11.19 -5.56
C LYS A 140 -21.36 9.92 -6.24
#